data_AF-A0A6B3MR24-F1
#
_entry.id   AF-A0A6B3MR24-F1
#
_cell.length_a   1.000
_cell.length_b   1.000
_cell.length_c   1.000
_cell.angle_alpha   90.00
_cell.angle_beta   90.00
_cell.angle_gamma   90.00
#
_symmetry.space_group_name_H-M   'P 1'
#
loop_
_entity.id
_entity.type
_entity.pdbx_description
1 polymer ?
#
loop_
_entity_poly.entity_id
_entity_poly.type
_entity_poly.pdbx_seq_one_letter_code
_entity_poly.pdbx_strand_id
1 'polypeptide(L)'
;MCEQKPVEVTKEAGDACFKKYPYLKESGEAGDSQVKIDKCYRDLGHYLRLINYCLVVGGTGPLDEWGIAGQREVYRSLNLPTGPYVAALEFTRDRGCAPRDMSAQALVEYKTYLDYVINSLS
;
A
#
# COMPACT_ATOMS: atom_id res chain seq x y z
N MET A 1 -0.03 7.49 24.09
CA MET A 1 0.22 7.57 22.63
C MET A 1 -0.21 6.24 22.03
N CYS A 2 -1.21 6.24 21.14
CA CYS A 2 -1.61 5.01 20.44
C CYS A 2 -0.50 4.64 19.45
N GLU A 3 0.36 3.72 19.88
CA GLU A 3 1.41 3.12 19.06
C GLU A 3 0.74 2.10 18.12
N GLN A 4 0.05 2.57 17.08
CA GLN A 4 -0.45 1.68 16.05
C GLN A 4 0.75 1.14 15.27
N LYS A 5 1.01 -0.16 15.45
CA LYS A 5 2.12 -0.83 14.76
C LYS A 5 1.84 -0.82 13.26
N PRO A 6 2.85 -0.58 12.40
CA PRO A 6 2.70 -0.63 10.93
C PRO A 6 2.03 -1.91 10.41
N VAL A 7 2.15 -3.00 11.17
CA VAL A 7 1.56 -4.31 10.89
C VAL A 7 0.02 -4.29 10.93
N GLU A 8 -0.59 -3.51 11.82
CA GLU A 8 -2.06 -3.44 11.95
C GLU A 8 -2.68 -2.67 10.78
N VAL A 9 -2.07 -1.55 10.39
CA VAL A 9 -2.53 -0.72 9.26
C VAL A 9 -2.48 -1.51 7.94
N THR A 10 -1.40 -2.27 7.75
CA THR A 10 -1.23 -3.11 6.55
C THR A 10 -2.30 -4.19 6.44
N LYS A 11 -2.68 -4.80 7.57
CA LYS A 11 -3.72 -5.81 7.62
C LYS A 11 -5.10 -5.21 7.36
N GLU A 12 -5.43 -4.07 7.96
CA GLU A 12 -6.70 -3.37 7.70
C GLU A 12 -6.86 -3.00 6.21
N ALA A 13 -5.79 -2.47 5.59
CA ALA A 13 -5.78 -2.12 4.18
C ALA A 13 -5.93 -3.33 3.26
N GLY A 14 -5.24 -4.42 3.59
CA GLY A 14 -5.35 -5.69 2.87
C GLY A 14 -6.75 -6.31 2.97
N ASP A 15 -7.33 -6.33 4.16
CA ASP A 15 -8.69 -6.83 4.39
C ASP A 15 -9.73 -5.99 3.63
N ALA A 16 -9.55 -4.66 3.60
CA ALA A 16 -10.40 -3.75 2.82
C ALA A 16 -10.30 -4.02 1.30
N CYS A 17 -9.10 -4.32 0.81
CA CYS A 17 -8.87 -4.69 -0.58
C CYS A 17 -9.58 -5.99 -0.97
N PHE A 18 -9.40 -7.07 -0.20
CA PHE A 18 -10.09 -8.33 -0.45
C PHE A 18 -11.61 -8.24 -0.28
N LYS A 19 -12.10 -7.29 0.53
CA LYS A 19 -13.53 -7.00 0.63
C LYS A 19 -14.07 -6.30 -0.63
N LYS A 20 -13.29 -5.40 -1.25
CA LYS A 20 -13.65 -4.72 -2.50
C LYS A 20 -13.54 -5.65 -3.72
N TYR A 21 -12.57 -6.56 -3.70
CA TYR A 21 -12.29 -7.50 -4.78
C TYR A 21 -12.34 -8.97 -4.28
N PRO A 22 -13.55 -9.49 -3.99
CA PRO A 22 -13.70 -10.84 -3.46
C PRO A 22 -13.26 -11.94 -4.44
N TYR A 23 -13.32 -11.66 -5.75
CA TYR A 23 -12.91 -12.59 -6.81
C TYR A 23 -11.44 -13.00 -6.70
N LEU A 24 -10.57 -12.19 -6.08
CA LEU A 24 -9.15 -12.51 -5.92
C LEU A 24 -8.90 -13.77 -5.09
N LYS A 25 -9.88 -14.22 -4.30
CA LYS A 25 -9.80 -15.44 -3.49
C LYS A 25 -10.29 -16.70 -4.22
N GLU A 26 -10.74 -16.56 -5.47
CA GLU A 26 -11.13 -17.70 -6.29
C GLU A 26 -9.90 -18.53 -6.70
N SER A 27 -10.13 -19.79 -7.07
CA SER A 27 -9.06 -20.71 -7.44
C SER A 27 -8.33 -20.23 -8.70
N GLY A 28 -7.01 -20.08 -8.63
CA GLY A 28 -6.18 -19.60 -9.73
C GLY A 28 -5.91 -18.09 -9.72
N GLU A 29 -6.57 -17.34 -8.83
CA GLU A 29 -6.40 -15.88 -8.72
C GLU A 29 -5.25 -15.47 -7.80
N ALA A 30 -5.01 -14.15 -7.71
CA ALA A 30 -3.90 -13.55 -6.99
C ALA A 30 -3.91 -13.80 -5.46
N GLY A 31 -5.04 -14.25 -4.89
CA GLY A 31 -5.23 -14.54 -3.46
C GLY A 31 -5.83 -15.92 -3.19
N ASP A 32 -5.66 -16.88 -4.10
CA ASP A 32 -6.24 -18.25 -4.01
C ASP A 32 -5.77 -19.08 -2.81
N SER A 33 -4.71 -18.65 -2.14
CA SER A 33 -4.05 -19.38 -1.06
C SER A 33 -3.56 -18.40 0.00
N GLN A 34 -3.49 -18.87 1.24
CA GLN A 34 -3.04 -18.05 2.36
C GLN A 34 -1.64 -17.47 2.12
N VAL A 35 -0.74 -18.24 1.49
CA VAL A 35 0.61 -17.78 1.14
C VAL A 35 0.60 -16.59 0.17
N LYS A 36 -0.33 -16.56 -0.80
CA LYS A 36 -0.45 -15.41 -1.71
C LYS A 36 -1.07 -14.20 -1.02
N ILE A 37 -2.05 -14.41 -0.14
CA ILE A 37 -2.63 -13.35 0.71
C ILE A 37 -1.54 -12.72 1.58
N ASP A 38 -0.72 -13.53 2.25
CA ASP A 38 0.36 -13.05 3.10
C ASP A 38 1.42 -12.26 2.30
N LYS A 39 1.67 -12.65 1.04
CA LYS A 39 2.53 -11.90 0.12
C LYS A 39 1.94 -10.55 -0.28
N CYS A 40 0.63 -10.47 -0.53
CA CYS A 40 -0.06 -9.21 -0.78
C CYS A 40 0.09 -8.25 0.41
N TYR A 41 -0.12 -8.74 1.63
CA TYR A 41 0.08 -7.94 2.85
C TYR A 41 1.53 -7.50 3.01
N ARG A 42 2.50 -8.37 2.71
CA ARG A 42 3.92 -7.99 2.69
C ARG A 42 4.20 -6.84 1.71
N ASP A 43 3.62 -6.87 0.51
CA ASP A 43 3.84 -5.84 -0.51
C ASP A 43 3.25 -4.49 -0.07
N LEU A 44 2.06 -4.49 0.54
CA LEU A 44 1.48 -3.29 1.15
C LEU A 44 2.39 -2.71 2.25
N GLY A 45 2.94 -3.58 3.11
CA GLY A 45 3.92 -3.18 4.11
C GLY A 45 5.21 -2.62 3.49
N HIS A 46 5.61 -3.12 2.32
CA HIS A 46 6.74 -2.61 1.57
C HIS A 46 6.50 -1.17 1.09
N TYR A 47 5.31 -0.87 0.51
CA TYR A 47 4.96 0.50 0.12
C TYR A 47 4.96 1.45 1.31
N LEU A 48 4.35 1.06 2.44
CA LEU A 48 4.32 1.90 3.63
C LEU A 48 5.73 2.17 4.18
N ARG A 49 6.63 1.19 4.10
CA ARG A 49 8.03 1.35 4.48
C ARG A 49 8.77 2.32 3.55
N LEU A 50 8.56 2.22 2.23
CA LEU A 50 9.16 3.15 1.27
C LEU A 50 8.65 4.58 1.46
N ILE A 51 7.34 4.74 1.74
CA ILE A 51 6.75 6.04 2.08
C ILE A 51 7.40 6.61 3.35
N ASN A 52 7.64 5.78 4.36
CA ASN A 52 8.36 6.21 5.55
C ASN A 52 9.78 6.69 5.23
N TYR A 53 10.50 6.01 4.33
CA TYR A 53 11.82 6.48 3.89
C TYR A 53 11.75 7.80 3.11
N CYS A 54 10.72 8.00 2.29
CA CYS A 54 10.50 9.26 1.58
C CYS A 54 10.24 10.41 2.55
N LEU A 55 9.48 10.16 3.62
CA LEU A 55 9.25 11.14 4.69
C LEU A 55 10.55 11.51 5.43
N VAL A 56 11.45 10.54 5.63
CA VAL A 56 12.75 10.78 6.30
C VAL A 56 13.72 11.53 5.38
N VAL A 57 13.78 11.17 4.11
CA VAL A 57 14.68 11.78 3.11
C VAL A 57 14.15 13.14 2.63
N GLY A 58 12.83 13.37 2.71
CA GLY A 58 12.17 14.57 2.21
C GLY A 58 12.03 14.59 0.68
N GLY A 59 11.85 13.43 0.05
CA GLY A 59 11.68 13.31 -1.41
C GLY A 59 11.26 11.91 -1.86
N THR A 60 10.94 11.75 -3.14
CA THR A 60 10.38 10.51 -3.72
C THR A 60 11.43 9.46 -4.12
N GLY A 61 12.72 9.77 -4.04
CA GLY A 61 13.81 8.91 -4.52
C GLY A 61 13.72 7.44 -4.09
N PRO A 62 13.53 7.12 -2.79
CA PRO A 62 13.37 5.73 -2.36
C PRO A 62 12.19 5.00 -3.01
N LEU A 63 11.11 5.73 -3.30
CA LEU A 63 9.90 5.18 -3.90
C LEU A 63 10.04 5.01 -5.40
N ASP A 64 10.73 5.94 -6.07
CA ASP A 64 11.02 5.86 -7.50
C ASP A 64 11.95 4.70 -7.82
N GLU A 65 13.07 4.58 -7.08
CA GLU A 65 14.10 3.58 -7.36
C GLU A 65 13.73 2.17 -6.91
N TRP A 66 13.07 2.02 -5.75
CA TRP A 66 12.83 0.70 -5.15
C TRP A 66 11.36 0.27 -5.17
N GLY A 67 10.44 1.20 -5.45
CA GLY A 67 9.01 0.94 -5.48
C GLY A 67 8.46 0.87 -6.91
N ILE A 68 8.64 1.94 -7.68
CA ILE A 68 7.98 2.17 -8.97
C ILE A 68 8.78 1.60 -10.14
N ALA A 69 10.10 1.77 -10.14
CA ALA A 69 10.95 1.31 -11.24
C ALA A 69 10.84 -0.22 -11.43
N GLY A 70 10.37 -0.65 -12.61
CA GLY A 70 10.20 -2.06 -12.96
C GLY A 70 8.93 -2.73 -12.38
N GLN A 71 8.13 -2.00 -11.61
CA GLN A 71 6.97 -2.57 -10.92
C GLN A 71 5.88 -3.03 -11.90
N ARG A 72 5.61 -2.23 -12.94
CA ARG A 72 4.56 -2.55 -13.93
C ARG A 72 4.91 -3.83 -14.70
N GLU A 73 6.18 -4.04 -15.03
CA GLU A 73 6.67 -5.25 -15.68
C GLU A 73 6.52 -6.48 -14.78
N VAL A 74 6.89 -6.35 -13.49
CA VAL A 74 6.75 -7.44 -12.51
C VAL A 74 5.29 -7.81 -12.33
N TYR A 75 4.40 -6.85 -12.10
CA TYR A 75 2.98 -7.15 -11.87
C TYR A 75 2.31 -7.75 -13.10
N ARG A 76 2.65 -7.26 -14.30
CA ARG A 76 2.17 -7.85 -15.55
C ARG A 76 2.68 -9.28 -15.74
N SER A 77 3.95 -9.55 -15.45
CA SER A 77 4.51 -10.91 -15.60
C SER A 77 3.93 -11.93 -14.60
N LEU A 78 3.50 -11.46 -13.42
CA LEU A 78 2.87 -12.27 -12.38
C LEU A 78 1.34 -12.32 -12.48
N ASN A 79 0.74 -11.70 -13.50
CA ASN A 79 -0.71 -11.53 -13.64
C ASN A 79 -1.38 -10.94 -12.39
N LEU A 80 -0.71 -9.98 -11.74
CA LEU A 80 -1.23 -9.28 -10.57
C LEU A 80 -1.95 -8.01 -11.02
N PRO A 81 -3.26 -7.87 -10.75
CA PRO A 81 -3.98 -6.64 -11.05
C PRO A 81 -3.48 -5.49 -10.14
N THR A 82 -3.31 -4.29 -10.70
CA THR A 82 -2.91 -3.10 -9.94
C THR A 82 -4.06 -2.49 -9.14
N GLY A 83 -5.31 -2.66 -9.59
CA GLY A 83 -6.51 -2.10 -8.95
C GLY A 83 -6.69 -2.48 -7.47
N PRO A 84 -6.42 -3.73 -7.07
CA PRO A 84 -6.35 -4.14 -5.66
C PRO A 84 -5.32 -3.39 -4.83
N TYR A 85 -4.11 -3.16 -5.36
CA TYR A 85 -3.09 -2.37 -4.67
C TYR A 85 -3.52 -0.91 -4.51
N VAL A 86 -4.08 -0.31 -5.56
CA VAL A 86 -4.63 1.05 -5.52
C VAL A 86 -5.69 1.18 -4.43
N ALA A 87 -6.65 0.26 -4.38
CA ALA A 87 -7.72 0.31 -3.37
C ALA A 87 -7.22 0.18 -1.93
N ALA A 88 -6.20 -0.64 -1.69
CA ALA A 88 -5.57 -0.77 -0.38
C ALA A 88 -4.87 0.53 0.04
N LEU A 89 -4.17 1.19 -0.89
CA LEU A 89 -3.48 2.45 -0.65
C LEU A 89 -4.48 3.60 -0.44
N GLU A 90 -5.54 3.67 -1.24
CA GLU A 90 -6.66 4.61 -1.06
C GLU A 90 -7.30 4.46 0.33
N PHE A 91 -7.57 3.22 0.74
CA PHE A 91 -8.11 2.96 2.08
C PHE A 91 -7.16 3.49 3.16
N THR A 92 -5.85 3.25 3.01
CA THR A 92 -4.86 3.70 4.00
C THR A 92 -4.77 5.23 4.06
N ARG A 93 -4.84 5.90 2.91
CA ARG A 93 -4.89 7.37 2.80
C ARG A 93 -6.08 7.95 3.56
N ASP A 94 -7.27 7.37 3.35
CA ASP A 94 -8.52 7.88 3.91
C ASP A 94 -8.67 7.53 5.40
N ARG A 95 -8.03 6.43 5.83
CA ARG A 95 -7.98 5.96 7.22
C ARG A 95 -7.12 6.84 8.13
N GLY A 96 -6.09 7.50 7.58
CA GLY A 96 -5.17 8.36 8.33
C GLY A 96 -5.84 9.63 8.84
N CYS A 97 -5.76 9.89 10.15
CA CYS A 97 -6.46 10.99 10.80
C CYS A 97 -5.53 11.83 11.71
N ALA A 98 -5.62 13.15 11.61
CA ALA A 98 -4.95 14.10 12.50
C ALA A 98 -5.97 14.73 13.46
N PRO A 99 -5.66 14.92 14.75
CA PRO A 99 -4.36 14.68 15.42
C PRO A 99 -4.18 13.26 15.98
N ARG A 100 -5.12 12.34 15.73
CA ARG A 100 -5.16 11.03 16.39
C ARG A 100 -3.93 10.16 16.09
N ASP A 101 -3.50 10.11 14.82
CA ASP A 101 -2.42 9.25 14.35
C ASP A 101 -1.11 10.00 14.14
N MET A 102 -1.20 11.24 13.66
CA MET A 102 -0.05 12.07 13.33
C MET A 102 -0.42 13.56 13.34
N SER A 103 0.57 14.43 13.26
CA SER A 103 0.35 15.88 13.15
C SER A 103 -0.32 16.22 11.81
N ALA A 104 -1.01 17.37 11.74
CA ALA A 104 -1.68 17.81 10.52
C ALA A 104 -0.70 17.93 9.33
N GLN A 105 0.51 18.46 9.57
CA GLN A 105 1.54 18.56 8.54
C GLN A 105 2.03 17.18 8.09
N ALA A 106 2.30 16.26 9.04
CA ALA A 106 2.73 14.90 8.70
C ALA A 106 1.66 14.13 7.91
N LEU A 107 0.37 14.37 8.21
CA LEU A 107 -0.73 13.76 7.47
C LEU A 107 -0.79 14.26 6.03
N VAL A 108 -0.55 15.54 5.78
CA VAL A 108 -0.51 16.10 4.42
C VAL A 108 0.61 15.44 3.63
N GLU A 109 1.83 15.41 4.16
CA GLU A 109 2.98 14.77 3.49
C GLU A 109 2.74 13.28 3.23
N TYR A 110 2.21 12.56 4.23
CA TYR A 110 1.88 11.14 4.10
C TYR A 110 0.88 10.87 2.97
N LYS A 111 -0.18 11.69 2.88
CA LYS A 111 -1.18 11.59 1.81
C LYS A 111 -0.56 11.90 0.44
N THR A 112 0.29 12.92 0.35
CA THR A 112 1.00 13.26 -0.90
C THR A 112 1.81 12.09 -1.44
N TYR A 113 2.59 11.41 -0.59
CA TYR A 113 3.36 10.23 -1.03
C TYR A 113 2.47 9.04 -1.40
N LEU A 114 1.37 8.82 -0.69
CA LEU A 114 0.39 7.78 -1.05
C LEU A 114 -0.25 8.06 -2.41
N ASP A 115 -0.69 9.30 -2.65
CA ASP A 115 -1.29 9.71 -3.92
C ASP A 115 -0.27 9.59 -5.06
N TYR A 116 1.02 9.87 -4.81
CA TYR A 116 2.08 9.64 -5.79
C TYR A 116 2.21 8.17 -6.19
N VAL A 117 2.18 7.24 -5.22
CA VAL A 117 2.17 5.79 -5.51
C VAL A 117 0.91 5.40 -6.29
N ILE A 118 -0.27 5.85 -5.85
CA ILE A 118 -1.55 5.55 -6.50
C ILE A 118 -1.54 5.99 -7.97
N ASN A 119 -1.03 7.19 -8.24
CA ASN A 119 -0.91 7.72 -9.60
C ASN A 119 0.08 6.92 -10.45
N SER A 120 1.16 6.39 -9.87
CA SER A 120 2.12 5.54 -10.59
C SER A 120 1.56 4.17 -10.99
N LEU A 121 0.58 3.69 -10.20
CA LEU A 121 -0.08 2.39 -10.32
C LEU A 121 -1.31 2.38 -11.23
N SER A 122 -1.87 3.56 -11.48
CA SER A 122 -3.01 3.77 -12.38
C SER A 122 -2.58 3.83 -13.85
#